data_AF-A0A0D2GGF1-F1
#
_entry.id   AF-A0A0D2GGF1-F1
#
_cell.length_a   1.000
_cell.length_b   1.000
_cell.length_c   1.000
_cell.angle_alpha   90.00
_cell.angle_beta   90.00
_cell.angle_gamma   90.00
#
_symmetry.space_group_name_H-M   'P 1'
#
loop_
_entity.id
_entity.type
_entity.pdbx_description
1 polymer ?
#
loop_
_entity_poly.entity_id
_entity_poly.type
_entity_poly.pdbx_seq_one_letter_code
_entity_poly.pdbx_strand_id
1 'polypeptide(L)'
;MIPSTDEEFKLAIQALKSSTKAIERRTRTLHAQDAHLKHLRAVEEAGNARKARQEQYLDQKYAAKVQHVKFANEQIFEALRSDLRAESDRTAKDVKSAPAMVTGLLNSDDRVLSEINDLLSSGIQQECPINLDALTDRVNRLTRALQYFRAKTVKDRLDRTYLESLGGTDTASNAQAVAGGTVDAVREDLGSLYSEIDDVVGMVVAQEHGNALHAALQSVRRVRKQDNRRLNEEVYAKLCSLTETLVNVSKKLENLQSRRLSLHEFDMQLKCFETSARSNAKPVIVPAGAEPKDTVAPAALTLVQHLGLSSGSSDSKISDISAVRGQLDNLTSTLSCQSAGNILRILQLSEQAAAKGRVAVRRASDAVASHDSHEIDVRELEGMIAAAKAEMERVIT
;
A
#
# COMPACT_ATOMS: atom_id res chain seq x y z
N MET A 1 13.62 -63.60 -100.65
CA MET A 1 14.54 -64.72 -100.95
C MET A 1 13.97 -65.96 -100.29
N ILE A 2 13.71 -67.00 -101.08
CA ILE A 2 13.14 -68.27 -100.61
C ILE A 2 14.34 -69.20 -100.31
N PRO A 3 14.43 -69.85 -99.13
CA PRO A 3 15.57 -70.69 -98.80
C PRO A 3 15.55 -71.96 -99.65
N SER A 4 16.69 -72.34 -100.22
CA SER A 4 16.79 -73.39 -101.25
C SER A 4 17.54 -74.64 -100.79
N THR A 5 17.90 -74.73 -99.50
CA THR A 5 18.58 -75.91 -98.91
C THR A 5 17.91 -76.35 -97.60
N ASP A 6 17.83 -77.67 -97.36
CA ASP A 6 17.17 -78.27 -96.18
C ASP A 6 17.79 -77.79 -94.84
N GLU A 7 19.07 -77.41 -94.85
CA GLU A 7 19.74 -76.84 -93.68
C GLU A 7 19.36 -75.38 -93.39
N GLU A 8 19.07 -74.56 -94.41
CA GLU A 8 18.54 -73.21 -94.20
C GLU A 8 17.16 -73.24 -93.53
N PHE A 9 16.33 -74.23 -93.86
CA PHE A 9 15.04 -74.44 -93.18
C PHE A 9 15.20 -74.84 -91.72
N LYS A 10 16.11 -75.76 -91.40
CA LYS A 10 16.40 -76.15 -90.00
C LYS A 10 16.93 -74.97 -89.19
N LEU A 11 17.84 -74.17 -89.75
CA LEU A 11 18.36 -72.96 -89.12
C LEU A 11 17.28 -71.90 -88.91
N ALA A 12 16.40 -71.68 -89.89
CA ALA A 12 15.27 -70.76 -89.76
C ALA A 12 14.27 -71.22 -88.69
N ILE A 13 13.98 -72.52 -88.61
CA ILE A 13 13.11 -73.10 -87.57
C ILE A 13 13.76 -72.96 -86.19
N GLN A 14 15.07 -73.20 -86.07
CA GLN A 14 15.80 -73.04 -84.80
C GLN A 14 15.87 -71.57 -84.37
N ALA A 15 16.11 -70.65 -85.30
CA ALA A 15 16.08 -69.21 -85.07
C ALA A 15 14.68 -68.71 -84.69
N LEU A 16 13.63 -69.25 -85.32
CA LEU A 16 12.25 -68.95 -84.95
C LEU A 16 11.95 -69.45 -83.54
N LYS A 17 12.30 -70.71 -83.20
CA LYS A 17 12.10 -71.28 -81.87
C LYS A 17 12.87 -70.50 -80.78
N SER A 18 14.11 -70.10 -81.06
CA SER A 18 14.90 -69.29 -80.11
C SER A 18 14.30 -67.89 -79.95
N SER A 19 13.81 -67.27 -81.03
CA SER A 19 13.09 -66.00 -81.01
C SER A 19 11.77 -66.10 -80.24
N THR A 20 10.95 -67.12 -80.48
CA THR A 20 9.70 -67.37 -79.74
C THR A 20 9.99 -67.56 -78.25
N LYS A 21 11.02 -68.34 -77.88
CA LYS A 21 11.43 -68.52 -76.48
C LYS A 21 11.94 -67.21 -75.85
N ALA A 22 12.62 -66.36 -76.62
CA ALA A 22 13.05 -65.04 -76.17
C ALA A 22 11.86 -64.08 -75.97
N ILE A 23 10.88 -64.10 -76.87
CA ILE A 23 9.65 -63.31 -76.79
C ILE A 23 8.83 -63.76 -75.58
N GLU A 24 8.61 -65.06 -75.38
CA GLU A 24 7.90 -65.58 -74.20
C GLU A 24 8.55 -65.14 -72.88
N ARG A 25 9.89 -65.18 -72.79
CA ARG A 25 10.61 -64.68 -71.61
C ARG A 25 10.37 -63.19 -71.40
N ARG A 26 10.44 -62.38 -72.48
CA ARG A 26 10.17 -60.94 -72.42
C ARG A 26 8.72 -60.66 -71.99
N THR A 27 7.74 -61.39 -72.52
CA THR A 27 6.33 -61.25 -72.16
C THR A 27 6.09 -61.62 -70.69
N ARG A 28 6.72 -62.69 -70.20
CA ARG A 28 6.67 -63.06 -68.76
C ARG A 28 7.27 -61.97 -67.88
N THR A 29 8.42 -61.40 -68.26
CA THR A 29 9.04 -60.29 -67.51
C THR A 29 8.15 -59.04 -67.53
N LEU A 30 7.58 -58.68 -68.69
CA LEU A 30 6.68 -57.53 -68.80
C LEU A 30 5.40 -57.71 -67.96
N HIS A 31 4.82 -58.91 -67.93
CA HIS A 31 3.68 -59.20 -67.06
C HIS A 31 4.05 -59.11 -65.57
N ALA A 32 5.22 -59.60 -65.17
CA ALA A 32 5.69 -59.45 -63.79
C ALA A 32 5.92 -57.96 -63.44
N GLN A 33 6.50 -57.18 -64.36
CA GLN A 33 6.69 -55.74 -64.17
C GLN A 33 5.36 -54.97 -64.10
N ASP A 34 4.38 -55.29 -64.97
CA ASP A 34 3.04 -54.71 -64.92
C ASP A 34 2.32 -55.02 -63.59
N ALA A 35 2.44 -56.26 -63.11
CA ALA A 35 1.90 -56.64 -61.79
C ALA A 35 2.57 -55.86 -60.65
N HIS A 36 3.89 -55.67 -60.70
CA HIS A 36 4.61 -54.85 -59.72
C HIS A 36 4.23 -53.37 -59.77
N LEU A 37 4.07 -52.78 -60.97
CA LEU A 37 3.64 -51.40 -61.12
C LEU A 37 2.22 -51.18 -60.60
N LYS A 38 1.30 -52.11 -60.87
CA LYS A 38 -0.05 -52.10 -60.30
C LYS A 38 -0.03 -52.17 -58.78
N HIS A 39 0.84 -53.01 -58.21
CA HIS A 39 1.01 -53.11 -56.77
C HIS A 39 1.57 -51.80 -56.17
N LEU A 40 2.61 -51.23 -56.78
CA LEU A 40 3.19 -49.94 -56.33
C LEU A 40 2.15 -48.81 -56.40
N ARG A 41 1.37 -48.73 -57.48
CA ARG A 41 0.28 -47.75 -57.59
C ARG A 41 -0.75 -47.92 -56.48
N ALA A 42 -1.18 -49.15 -56.19
CA ALA A 42 -2.12 -49.41 -55.10
C ALA A 42 -1.55 -49.04 -53.73
N VAL A 43 -0.25 -49.27 -53.49
CA VAL A 43 0.43 -48.86 -52.25
C VAL A 43 0.54 -47.34 -52.16
N GLU A 44 0.84 -46.65 -53.26
CA GLU A 44 0.89 -45.19 -53.33
C GLU A 44 -0.48 -44.55 -53.10
N GLU A 45 -1.53 -45.06 -53.75
CA GLU A 45 -2.91 -44.62 -53.55
C GLU A 45 -3.36 -44.82 -52.09
N ALA A 46 -3.03 -45.98 -51.49
CA ALA A 46 -3.29 -46.23 -50.07
C ALA A 46 -2.51 -45.28 -49.16
N GLY A 47 -1.26 -44.98 -49.50
CA GLY A 47 -0.41 -44.01 -48.81
C GLY A 47 -0.98 -42.59 -48.86
N ASN A 48 -1.42 -42.14 -50.04
CA ASN A 48 -2.02 -40.82 -50.26
C ASN A 48 -3.38 -40.71 -49.56
N ALA A 49 -4.22 -41.75 -49.61
CA ALA A 49 -5.49 -41.80 -48.88
C ALA A 49 -5.27 -41.73 -47.36
N ARG A 50 -4.22 -42.37 -46.83
CA ARG A 50 -3.86 -42.29 -45.41
C ARG A 50 -3.38 -40.88 -45.03
N LYS A 51 -2.55 -40.24 -45.86
CA LYS A 51 -2.09 -38.86 -45.65
C LYS A 51 -3.26 -37.87 -45.64
N ALA A 52 -4.15 -37.93 -46.63
CA ALA A 52 -5.32 -37.06 -46.71
C ALA A 52 -6.24 -37.19 -45.48
N ARG A 53 -6.47 -38.44 -45.00
CA ARG A 53 -7.22 -38.67 -43.75
C ARG A 53 -6.54 -38.08 -42.53
N GLN A 54 -5.21 -38.18 -42.46
CA GLN A 54 -4.44 -37.62 -41.36
C GLN A 54 -4.48 -36.09 -41.37
N GLU A 55 -4.33 -35.46 -42.53
CA GLU A 55 -4.46 -34.01 -42.70
C GLU A 55 -5.85 -33.52 -42.28
N GLN A 56 -6.91 -34.16 -42.77
CA GLN A 56 -8.28 -33.83 -42.39
C GLN A 56 -8.53 -33.96 -40.87
N TYR A 57 -7.96 -34.99 -40.23
CA TYR A 57 -8.04 -35.16 -38.78
C TYR A 57 -7.29 -34.04 -38.03
N LEU A 58 -6.12 -33.64 -38.51
CA LEU A 58 -5.35 -32.54 -37.92
C LEU A 58 -6.09 -31.20 -38.07
N ASP A 59 -6.67 -30.93 -39.24
CA ASP A 59 -7.46 -29.73 -39.50
C ASP A 59 -8.70 -29.67 -38.59
N GLN A 60 -9.43 -30.79 -38.47
CA GLN A 60 -10.58 -30.87 -37.57
C GLN A 60 -10.16 -30.65 -36.10
N LYS A 61 -9.04 -31.25 -35.68
CA LYS A 61 -8.50 -31.06 -34.32
C LYS A 61 -8.07 -29.60 -34.09
N TYR A 62 -7.47 -28.96 -35.08
CA TYR A 62 -7.07 -27.56 -34.99
C TYR A 62 -8.31 -26.66 -34.92
N ALA A 63 -9.30 -26.87 -35.77
CA ALA A 63 -10.56 -26.14 -35.75
C ALA A 63 -11.28 -26.26 -34.40
N ALA A 64 -11.35 -27.49 -33.84
CA ALA A 64 -11.94 -27.72 -32.52
C ALA A 64 -11.17 -26.99 -31.40
N LYS A 65 -9.84 -26.98 -31.44
CA LYS A 65 -9.01 -26.23 -30.48
C LYS A 65 -9.22 -24.72 -30.59
N VAL A 66 -9.27 -24.18 -31.81
CA VAL A 66 -9.52 -22.74 -32.03
C VAL A 66 -10.90 -22.36 -31.53
N GLN A 67 -11.93 -23.17 -31.79
CA GLN A 67 -13.27 -22.95 -31.24
C GLN A 67 -13.28 -23.01 -29.72
N HIS A 68 -12.59 -23.98 -29.12
CA HIS A 68 -12.48 -24.09 -27.66
C HIS A 68 -11.81 -22.86 -27.04
N VAL A 69 -10.71 -22.37 -27.61
CA VAL A 69 -10.02 -21.15 -27.13
C VAL A 69 -10.92 -19.92 -27.29
N LYS A 70 -11.63 -19.78 -28.42
CA LYS A 70 -12.60 -18.69 -28.62
C LYS A 70 -13.70 -18.72 -27.58
N PHE A 71 -14.26 -19.89 -27.29
CA PHE A 71 -15.30 -20.07 -26.29
C PHE A 71 -14.79 -19.79 -24.86
N ALA A 72 -13.57 -20.23 -24.53
CA ALA A 72 -12.94 -19.92 -23.25
C ALA A 72 -12.68 -18.41 -23.10
N ASN A 73 -12.20 -17.74 -24.15
CA ASN A 73 -12.02 -16.29 -24.15
C ASN A 73 -13.33 -15.54 -23.95
N GLU A 74 -14.40 -15.92 -24.66
CA GLU A 74 -15.72 -15.29 -24.51
C GLU A 74 -16.26 -15.44 -23.08
N GLN A 75 -16.11 -16.63 -22.47
CA GLN A 75 -16.50 -16.84 -21.08
C GLN A 75 -15.71 -15.95 -20.11
N ILE A 76 -14.39 -15.81 -20.32
CA ILE A 76 -13.56 -14.93 -19.48
C ILE A 76 -13.99 -13.47 -19.66
N PHE A 77 -14.28 -13.03 -20.88
CA PHE A 77 -14.77 -11.67 -21.14
C PHE A 77 -16.12 -11.41 -20.47
N GLU A 78 -17.07 -12.35 -20.55
CA GLU A 78 -18.38 -12.19 -19.92
C GLU A 78 -18.27 -12.19 -18.39
N ALA A 79 -17.44 -13.07 -17.81
CA ALA A 79 -17.14 -13.06 -16.37
C ALA A 79 -16.55 -11.72 -15.93
N LEU A 80 -15.55 -11.22 -16.67
CA LEU A 80 -14.90 -9.94 -16.38
C LEU A 80 -15.88 -8.76 -16.51
N ARG A 81 -16.81 -8.78 -17.48
CA ARG A 81 -17.88 -7.76 -17.61
C ARG A 81 -18.83 -7.80 -16.43
N SER A 82 -19.24 -8.99 -16.00
CA SER A 82 -20.10 -9.17 -14.85
C SER A 82 -19.44 -8.64 -13.58
N ASP A 83 -18.18 -9.00 -13.35
CA ASP A 83 -17.40 -8.55 -12.19
C ASP A 83 -17.19 -7.03 -12.20
N LEU A 84 -16.81 -6.46 -13.36
CA LEU A 84 -16.63 -5.03 -13.50
C LEU A 84 -17.94 -4.27 -13.27
N ARG A 85 -19.07 -4.78 -13.78
CA ARG A 85 -20.39 -4.18 -13.54
C ARG A 85 -20.76 -4.25 -12.06
N ALA A 86 -20.57 -5.40 -11.42
CA ALA A 86 -20.83 -5.56 -9.99
C ALA A 86 -19.99 -4.60 -9.14
N GLU A 87 -18.71 -4.45 -9.45
CA GLU A 87 -17.79 -3.51 -8.77
C GLU A 87 -18.11 -2.04 -9.05
N SER A 88 -18.53 -1.73 -10.28
CA SER A 88 -19.02 -0.40 -10.66
C SER A 88 -20.30 -0.05 -9.91
N ASP A 89 -21.26 -0.97 -9.80
CA ASP A 89 -22.50 -0.78 -9.06
C ASP A 89 -22.25 -0.63 -7.55
N ARG A 90 -21.32 -1.40 -6.98
CA ARG A 90 -20.86 -1.24 -5.58
C ARG A 90 -20.27 0.15 -5.37
N THR A 91 -19.32 0.54 -6.22
CA THR A 91 -18.68 1.86 -6.13
C THR A 91 -19.70 2.99 -6.33
N ALA A 92 -20.68 2.83 -7.21
CA ALA A 92 -21.74 3.82 -7.42
C ALA A 92 -22.66 3.96 -6.19
N LYS A 93 -22.94 2.85 -5.48
CA LYS A 93 -23.64 2.90 -4.19
C LYS A 93 -22.80 3.61 -3.13
N ASP A 94 -21.51 3.30 -3.05
CA ASP A 94 -20.58 3.94 -2.12
C ASP A 94 -20.53 5.46 -2.38
N VAL A 95 -20.41 5.89 -3.64
CA VAL A 95 -20.43 7.31 -4.07
C VAL A 95 -21.73 8.00 -3.66
N LYS A 96 -22.88 7.33 -3.84
CA LYS A 96 -24.19 7.89 -3.44
C LYS A 96 -24.34 8.01 -1.92
N SER A 97 -23.70 7.12 -1.16
CA SER A 97 -23.72 7.16 0.30
C SER A 97 -22.70 8.14 0.90
N ALA A 98 -21.63 8.47 0.17
CA ALA A 98 -20.59 9.40 0.58
C ALA A 98 -21.11 10.75 1.11
N PRO A 99 -22.04 11.48 0.45
CA PRO A 99 -22.56 12.73 0.99
C PRO A 99 -23.34 12.55 2.30
N ALA A 100 -24.08 11.45 2.46
CA ALA A 100 -24.77 11.14 3.72
C ALA A 100 -23.77 10.84 4.85
N MET A 101 -22.67 10.14 4.54
CA MET A 101 -21.59 9.89 5.48
C MET A 101 -20.88 11.20 5.89
N VAL A 102 -20.56 12.07 4.92
CA VAL A 102 -19.88 13.35 5.19
C VAL A 102 -20.77 14.29 6.00
N THR A 103 -22.05 14.41 5.66
CA THR A 103 -22.99 15.23 6.43
C THR A 103 -23.21 14.70 7.84
N GLY A 104 -23.28 13.37 8.02
CA GLY A 104 -23.32 12.75 9.34
C GLY A 104 -22.08 13.07 10.18
N LEU A 105 -20.89 13.05 9.57
CA LEU A 105 -19.64 13.43 10.25
C LEU A 105 -19.61 14.92 10.60
N LEU A 106 -19.95 15.81 9.66
CA LEU A 106 -19.97 17.25 9.92
C LEU A 106 -20.93 17.59 11.07
N ASN A 107 -22.11 16.96 11.10
CA ASN A 107 -23.04 17.12 12.21
C ASN A 107 -22.48 16.60 13.55
N SER A 108 -21.72 15.49 13.54
CA SER A 108 -21.05 15.02 14.76
C SER A 108 -19.93 15.96 15.19
N ASP A 109 -19.19 16.52 14.24
CA ASP A 109 -18.11 17.46 14.50
C ASP A 109 -18.68 18.78 15.06
N ASP A 110 -19.77 19.29 14.48
CA ASP A 110 -20.50 20.46 14.99
C ASP A 110 -20.99 20.26 16.42
N ARG A 111 -21.44 19.04 16.76
CA ARG A 111 -21.82 18.69 18.13
C ARG A 111 -20.63 18.74 19.08
N VAL A 112 -19.48 18.20 18.69
CA VAL A 112 -18.25 18.26 19.50
C VAL A 112 -17.77 19.70 19.65
N LEU A 113 -17.85 20.51 18.60
CA LEU A 113 -17.53 21.94 18.65
C LEU A 113 -18.48 22.70 19.58
N SER A 114 -19.78 22.38 19.57
CA SER A 114 -20.74 22.90 20.54
C SER A 114 -20.37 22.51 21.96
N GLU A 115 -20.00 21.24 22.19
CA GLU A 115 -19.54 20.79 23.52
C GLU A 115 -18.28 21.52 23.98
N ILE A 116 -17.32 21.77 23.08
CA ILE A 116 -16.14 22.59 23.38
C ILE A 116 -16.56 24.02 23.74
N ASN A 117 -17.47 24.61 22.97
CA ASN A 117 -17.97 25.96 23.23
C ASN A 117 -18.70 26.04 24.58
N ASP A 118 -19.47 25.02 24.93
CA ASP A 118 -20.16 24.92 26.22
C ASP A 118 -19.16 24.72 27.37
N LEU A 119 -18.11 23.93 27.15
CA LEU A 119 -17.04 23.72 28.13
C LEU A 119 -16.22 25.01 28.37
N LEU A 120 -15.95 25.76 27.31
CA LEU A 120 -15.33 27.08 27.41
C LEU A 120 -16.27 28.07 28.10
N SER A 121 -17.55 28.11 27.73
CA SER A 121 -18.52 29.03 28.30
C SER A 121 -18.79 28.75 29.78
N SER A 122 -18.89 27.48 30.17
CA SER A 122 -19.07 27.07 31.57
C SER A 122 -17.81 27.28 32.41
N GLY A 123 -16.61 27.02 31.85
CA GLY A 123 -15.33 27.30 32.51
C GLY A 123 -15.08 28.80 32.71
N ILE A 124 -15.53 29.64 31.77
CA ILE A 124 -15.41 31.10 31.85
C ILE A 124 -16.47 31.70 32.80
N GLN A 125 -17.68 31.14 32.88
CA GLN A 125 -18.74 31.65 33.77
C GLN A 125 -18.60 31.27 35.24
N GLN A 126 -17.78 30.26 35.58
CA GLN A 126 -17.50 29.94 36.99
C GLN A 126 -16.49 30.90 37.64
N GLU A 127 -16.01 31.90 36.90
CA GLU A 127 -15.21 32.98 37.46
C GLU A 127 -16.11 33.98 38.20
N CYS A 128 -16.25 33.77 39.51
CA CYS A 128 -16.25 34.93 40.40
C CYS A 128 -15.10 35.85 39.92
N PRO A 129 -15.37 37.13 39.59
CA PRO A 129 -14.37 38.09 39.09
C PRO A 129 -13.46 38.55 40.23
N ILE A 130 -13.07 37.64 41.12
CA ILE A 130 -12.08 37.86 42.14
C ILE A 130 -10.75 37.82 41.39
N ASN A 131 -10.31 39.00 41.00
CA ASN A 131 -8.96 39.21 40.51
C ASN A 131 -8.01 38.82 41.66
N LEU A 132 -7.42 37.63 41.57
CA LEU A 132 -6.54 37.05 42.61
C LEU A 132 -5.35 37.95 42.89
N ASP A 133 -4.91 38.76 41.92
CA ASP A 133 -3.83 39.71 42.12
C ASP A 133 -4.31 40.91 42.95
N ALA A 134 -5.48 41.46 42.62
CA ALA A 134 -6.11 42.51 43.44
C ALA A 134 -6.41 42.02 44.87
N LEU A 135 -6.82 40.75 45.03
CA LEU A 135 -7.04 40.14 46.33
C LEU A 135 -5.73 39.96 47.10
N THR A 136 -4.66 39.53 46.42
CA THR A 136 -3.32 39.41 47.02
C THR A 136 -2.82 40.76 47.51
N ASP A 137 -2.98 41.81 46.71
CA ASP A 137 -2.59 43.17 47.10
C ASP A 137 -3.43 43.69 48.27
N ARG A 138 -4.71 43.35 48.33
CA ARG A 138 -5.59 43.69 49.45
C ARG A 138 -5.17 42.97 50.73
N VAL A 139 -4.86 41.68 50.65
CA VAL A 139 -4.33 40.89 51.79
C VAL A 139 -3.03 41.49 52.29
N ASN A 140 -2.08 41.80 51.39
CA ASN A 140 -0.81 42.43 51.77
C ASN A 140 -0.99 43.79 52.47
N ARG A 141 -1.91 44.62 51.96
CA ARG A 141 -2.25 45.92 52.58
C ARG A 141 -2.85 45.76 53.97
N LEU A 142 -3.80 44.83 54.13
CA LEU A 142 -4.46 44.57 55.42
C LEU A 142 -3.49 43.99 56.44
N THR A 143 -2.62 43.06 56.05
CA THR A 143 -1.59 42.50 56.92
C THR A 143 -0.61 43.58 57.41
N ARG A 144 -0.17 44.49 56.52
CA ARG A 144 0.68 45.63 56.91
C ARG A 144 -0.03 46.61 57.84
N ALA A 145 -1.31 46.91 57.58
CA ALA A 145 -2.10 47.77 58.46
C ALA A 145 -2.25 47.14 59.85
N LEU A 146 -2.49 45.83 59.91
CA LEU A 146 -2.63 45.10 61.17
C LEU A 146 -1.31 45.05 61.95
N GLN A 147 -0.17 44.87 61.26
CA GLN A 147 1.16 45.03 61.87
C GLN A 147 1.33 46.41 62.50
N TYR A 148 1.03 47.48 61.76
CA TYR A 148 1.15 48.85 62.25
C TYR A 148 0.28 49.12 63.48
N PHE A 149 -1.01 48.78 63.45
CA PHE A 149 -1.91 49.03 64.59
C PHE A 149 -1.53 48.21 65.82
N ARG A 150 -1.10 46.96 65.63
CA ARG A 150 -0.72 46.07 66.74
C ARG A 150 0.61 46.52 67.37
N ALA A 151 1.58 46.93 66.57
CA ALA A 151 2.85 47.49 67.06
C ALA A 151 2.63 48.80 67.80
N LYS A 152 1.80 49.69 67.25
CA LYS A 152 1.40 50.93 67.92
C LYS A 152 0.71 50.67 69.26
N THR A 153 -0.21 49.70 69.31
CA THR A 153 -0.91 49.35 70.57
C THR A 153 0.06 48.84 71.64
N VAL A 154 1.06 48.04 71.26
CA VAL A 154 2.09 47.56 72.20
C VAL A 154 2.96 48.72 72.70
N LYS A 155 3.38 49.62 71.80
CA LYS A 155 4.14 50.83 72.13
C LYS A 155 3.36 51.77 73.04
N ASP A 156 2.11 52.08 72.70
CA ASP A 156 1.22 52.93 73.51
C ASP A 156 0.98 52.33 74.92
N ARG A 157 0.90 50.99 75.04
CA ARG A 157 0.79 50.31 76.35
C ARG A 157 2.11 50.39 77.13
N LEU A 158 3.25 50.25 76.46
CA LEU A 158 4.57 50.41 77.08
C LEU A 158 4.74 51.82 77.62
N ASP A 159 4.44 52.84 76.81
CA ASP A 159 4.49 54.26 77.18
C ASP A 159 3.57 54.57 78.35
N ARG A 160 2.33 54.07 78.30
CA ARG A 160 1.38 54.23 79.39
C ARG A 160 1.90 53.62 80.69
N THR A 161 2.42 52.40 80.65
CA THR A 161 2.93 51.70 81.84
C THR A 161 4.18 52.40 82.39
N TYR A 162 5.05 52.91 81.51
CA TYR A 162 6.21 53.72 81.88
C TYR A 162 5.78 55.00 82.61
N LEU A 163 4.84 55.75 82.05
CA LEU A 163 4.32 56.98 82.66
C LEU A 163 3.57 56.71 83.98
N GLU A 164 2.78 55.64 84.06
CA GLU A 164 2.10 55.21 85.30
C GLU A 164 3.13 54.79 86.37
N SER A 165 4.22 54.13 85.99
CA SER A 165 5.31 53.78 86.91
C SER A 165 6.06 55.00 87.45
N LEU A 166 6.26 56.04 86.62
CA LEU A 166 6.84 57.31 87.05
C LEU A 166 5.92 58.06 88.04
N GLY A 167 4.61 58.06 87.78
CA GLY A 167 3.62 58.73 88.62
C GLY A 167 3.30 58.00 89.93
N GLY A 168 3.58 56.69 90.02
CA GLY A 168 3.43 55.89 91.24
C GLY A 168 4.60 56.02 92.22
N THR A 169 5.76 56.53 91.78
CA THR A 169 6.93 56.83 92.62
C THR A 169 6.85 58.21 93.27
N ASP A 170 5.75 58.53 93.92
CA ASP A 170 5.67 59.65 94.86
C ASP A 170 6.05 59.17 96.27
N THR A 171 7.31 58.76 96.46
CA THR A 171 7.97 58.86 97.78
C THR A 171 9.48 58.96 97.60
N ALA A 172 9.96 60.19 97.76
CA ALA A 172 11.12 60.58 98.56
C ALA A 172 12.35 59.64 98.60
N SER A 173 13.50 60.27 98.35
CA SER A 173 14.85 59.80 98.66
C SER A 173 15.48 58.86 97.63
N ASN A 174 16.00 59.43 96.54
CA ASN A 174 17.37 59.21 96.05
C ASN A 174 17.61 60.04 94.78
N ALA A 175 17.65 61.36 94.95
CA ALA A 175 18.27 62.25 93.97
C ALA A 175 19.80 62.11 94.08
N GLN A 176 20.33 60.96 93.67
CA GLN A 176 21.77 60.77 93.53
C GLN A 176 22.10 60.69 92.04
N ALA A 177 22.69 61.79 91.55
CA ALA A 177 23.38 61.97 90.27
C ALA A 177 23.27 60.81 89.27
N VAL A 178 22.19 60.80 88.49
CA VAL A 178 22.11 60.02 87.25
C VAL A 178 23.06 60.68 86.25
N ALA A 179 24.26 60.14 86.10
CA ALA A 179 25.26 60.64 85.15
C ALA A 179 24.71 60.55 83.72
N GLY A 180 24.92 61.59 82.90
CA GLY A 180 24.36 61.71 81.55
C GLY A 180 24.58 60.49 80.63
N GLY A 181 25.66 59.73 80.84
CA GLY A 181 25.90 58.48 80.10
C GLY A 181 24.90 57.35 80.36
N THR A 182 24.17 57.37 81.48
CA THR A 182 23.13 56.37 81.79
C THR A 182 21.78 56.70 81.13
N VAL A 183 21.48 57.99 80.89
CA VAL A 183 20.25 58.42 80.21
C VAL A 183 20.34 58.15 78.72
N ASP A 184 21.50 58.41 78.10
CA ASP A 184 21.71 58.13 76.68
C ASP A 184 21.70 56.63 76.38
N ALA A 185 22.30 55.80 77.25
CA ALA A 185 22.24 54.34 77.14
C ALA A 185 20.80 53.81 77.24
N VAL A 186 20.01 54.28 78.22
CA VAL A 186 18.60 53.89 78.35
C VAL A 186 17.76 54.34 77.14
N ARG A 187 18.07 55.50 76.55
CA ARG A 187 17.40 55.98 75.33
C ARG A 187 17.73 55.13 74.11
N GLU A 188 18.98 54.69 73.98
CA GLU A 188 19.42 53.78 72.92
C GLU A 188 18.76 52.41 73.07
N ASP A 189 18.73 51.86 74.28
CA ASP A 189 18.05 50.60 74.61
C ASP A 189 16.54 50.69 74.33
N LEU A 190 15.89 51.82 74.66
CA LEU A 190 14.49 52.05 74.33
C LEU A 190 14.26 52.13 72.82
N GLY A 191 15.14 52.80 72.08
CA GLY A 191 15.11 52.84 70.62
C GLY A 191 15.22 51.45 70.00
N SER A 192 16.13 50.62 70.52
CA SER A 192 16.31 49.22 70.13
C SER A 192 15.07 48.37 70.43
N LEU A 193 14.51 48.50 71.64
CA LEU A 193 13.28 47.81 72.04
C LEU A 193 12.09 48.19 71.14
N TYR A 194 11.97 49.46 70.75
CA TYR A 194 10.92 49.93 69.86
C TYR A 194 11.02 49.35 68.45
N SER A 195 12.23 49.15 67.93
CA SER A 195 12.45 48.43 66.67
C SER A 195 12.19 46.94 66.80
N GLU A 196 12.59 46.32 67.91
CA GLU A 196 12.35 44.89 68.15
C GLU A 196 10.86 44.59 68.31
N ILE A 197 10.08 45.49 68.92
CA ILE A 197 8.61 45.39 68.97
C ILE A 197 8.01 45.37 67.56
N ASP A 198 8.50 46.22 66.63
CA ASP A 198 8.01 46.21 65.25
C ASP A 198 8.33 44.88 64.55
N ASP A 199 9.53 44.34 64.75
CA ASP A 199 9.97 43.08 64.15
C ASP A 199 9.19 41.88 64.72
N VAL A 200 9.05 41.79 66.04
CA VAL A 200 8.33 40.70 66.71
C VAL A 200 6.84 40.74 66.39
N VAL A 201 6.21 41.91 66.44
CA VAL A 201 4.80 42.05 66.04
C VAL A 201 4.63 41.77 64.55
N GLY A 202 5.58 42.21 63.72
CA GLY A 202 5.67 41.88 62.30
C GLY A 202 5.61 40.37 62.07
N MET A 203 6.45 39.63 62.78
CA MET A 203 6.57 38.18 62.71
C MET A 203 5.31 37.46 63.22
N VAL A 204 4.74 37.90 64.35
CA VAL A 204 3.50 37.32 64.91
C VAL A 204 2.32 37.51 63.97
N VAL A 205 2.13 38.71 63.42
CA VAL A 205 1.04 38.98 62.45
C VAL A 205 1.25 38.22 61.14
N ALA A 206 2.50 38.12 60.68
CA ALA A 206 2.82 37.29 59.52
C ALA A 206 2.50 35.81 59.80
N GLN A 207 2.81 35.30 60.98
CA GLN A 207 2.55 33.90 61.36
C GLN A 207 1.06 33.59 61.53
N GLU A 208 0.31 34.43 62.27
CA GLU A 208 -1.11 34.21 62.58
C GLU A 208 -2.04 34.41 61.38
N HIS A 209 -1.73 35.39 60.52
CA HIS A 209 -2.66 35.81 59.46
C HIS A 209 -2.02 35.82 58.07
N GLY A 210 -0.79 36.34 57.94
CA GLY A 210 -0.12 36.49 56.65
C GLY A 210 0.15 35.15 55.94
N ASN A 211 0.77 34.21 56.64
CA ASN A 211 1.22 32.93 56.10
C ASN A 211 0.04 32.04 55.71
N ALA A 212 -1.00 31.96 56.55
CA ALA A 212 -2.19 31.17 56.27
C ALA A 212 -2.96 31.71 55.04
N LEU A 213 -3.16 33.03 54.97
CA LEU A 213 -3.84 33.65 53.83
C LEU A 213 -3.01 33.53 52.54
N HIS A 214 -1.69 33.70 52.63
CA HIS A 214 -0.81 33.55 51.47
C HIS A 214 -0.78 32.10 50.95
N ALA A 215 -0.73 31.12 51.86
CA ALA A 215 -0.82 29.71 51.51
C ALA A 215 -2.17 29.36 50.85
N ALA A 216 -3.28 29.89 51.38
CA ALA A 216 -4.61 29.71 50.78
C ALA A 216 -4.71 30.37 49.39
N LEU A 217 -4.15 31.56 49.19
CA LEU A 217 -4.11 32.21 47.88
C LEU A 217 -3.25 31.41 46.88
N GLN A 218 -2.11 30.89 47.33
CA GLN A 218 -1.26 30.04 46.49
C GLN A 218 -1.95 28.72 46.13
N SER A 219 -2.66 28.07 47.05
CA SER A 219 -3.39 26.83 46.77
C SER A 219 -4.50 27.08 45.75
N VAL A 220 -5.29 28.15 45.89
CA VAL A 220 -6.31 28.55 44.92
C VAL A 220 -5.69 28.84 43.54
N ARG A 221 -4.55 29.54 43.49
CA ARG A 221 -3.82 29.77 42.22
C ARG A 221 -3.37 28.45 41.58
N ARG A 222 -2.90 27.48 42.37
CA ARG A 222 -2.46 26.17 41.87
C ARG A 222 -3.63 25.39 41.29
N VAL A 223 -4.75 25.30 42.03
CA VAL A 223 -5.97 24.62 41.57
C VAL A 223 -6.50 25.26 40.29
N ARG A 224 -6.63 26.59 40.24
CA ARG A 224 -7.08 27.30 39.02
C ARG A 224 -6.16 27.06 37.82
N LYS A 225 -4.84 27.03 38.02
CA LYS A 225 -3.89 26.69 36.95
C LYS A 225 -4.03 25.24 36.50
N GLN A 226 -4.26 24.32 37.43
CA GLN A 226 -4.44 22.90 37.13
C GLN A 226 -5.75 22.65 36.37
N ASP A 227 -6.84 23.27 36.78
CA ASP A 227 -8.13 23.15 36.10
C ASP A 227 -8.08 23.76 34.70
N ASN A 228 -7.45 24.92 34.53
CA ASN A 228 -7.20 25.49 33.20
C ASN A 228 -6.36 24.57 32.30
N ARG A 229 -5.33 23.90 32.86
CA ARG A 229 -4.54 22.93 32.10
C ARG A 229 -5.39 21.74 31.67
N ARG A 230 -6.19 21.18 32.57
CA ARG A 230 -7.10 20.06 32.26
C ARG A 230 -8.12 20.42 31.19
N LEU A 231 -8.75 21.59 31.30
CA LEU A 231 -9.68 22.09 30.28
C LEU A 231 -8.97 22.25 28.93
N ASN A 232 -7.75 22.80 28.92
CA ASN A 232 -6.98 22.96 27.69
C ASN A 232 -6.56 21.61 27.09
N GLU A 233 -6.16 20.65 27.91
CA GLU A 233 -5.84 19.28 27.50
C GLU A 233 -7.08 18.58 26.91
N GLU A 234 -8.26 18.74 27.51
CA GLU A 234 -9.51 18.18 27.01
C GLU A 234 -9.91 18.80 25.66
N VAL A 235 -9.86 20.13 25.55
CA VAL A 235 -10.13 20.85 24.29
C VAL A 235 -9.15 20.40 23.20
N TYR A 236 -7.85 20.32 23.54
CA TYR A 236 -6.83 19.86 22.61
C TYR A 236 -7.09 18.42 22.14
N ALA A 237 -7.41 17.50 23.05
CA ALA A 237 -7.74 16.12 22.71
C ALA A 237 -8.97 16.02 21.79
N LYS A 238 -10.04 16.79 22.08
CA LYS A 238 -11.22 16.84 21.21
C LYS A 238 -10.86 17.38 19.81
N LEU A 239 -10.08 18.45 19.71
CA LEU A 239 -9.62 19.00 18.42
C LEU A 239 -8.74 18.02 17.63
N CYS A 240 -7.86 17.28 18.31
CA CYS A 240 -7.08 16.21 17.68
C CYS A 240 -8.00 15.13 17.10
N SER A 241 -9.02 14.70 17.86
CA SER A 241 -9.98 13.69 17.39
C SER A 241 -10.74 14.17 16.14
N LEU A 242 -11.17 15.44 16.10
CA LEU A 242 -11.83 16.05 14.94
C LEU A 242 -10.90 16.10 13.71
N THR A 243 -9.63 16.39 13.93
CA THR A 243 -8.65 16.42 12.84
C THR A 243 -8.41 15.01 12.28
N GLU A 244 -8.32 14.01 13.16
CA GLU A 244 -8.15 12.62 12.78
C GLU A 244 -9.36 12.07 12.01
N THR A 245 -10.59 12.37 12.44
CA THR A 245 -11.79 11.95 11.71
C THR A 245 -11.85 12.57 10.32
N LEU A 246 -11.50 13.86 10.19
CA LEU A 246 -11.46 14.56 8.91
C LEU A 246 -10.40 13.97 7.95
N VAL A 247 -9.19 13.69 8.44
CA VAL A 247 -8.13 13.02 7.66
C VAL A 247 -8.59 11.64 7.20
N ASN A 248 -9.22 10.87 8.09
CA ASN A 248 -9.73 9.53 7.77
C ASN A 248 -10.82 9.57 6.69
N VAL A 249 -11.71 10.56 6.72
CA VAL A 249 -12.74 10.73 5.68
C VAL A 249 -12.15 11.21 4.36
N SER A 250 -11.19 12.14 4.37
CA SER A 250 -10.47 12.54 3.15
C SER A 250 -9.86 11.33 2.46
N LYS A 251 -9.12 10.49 3.22
CA LYS A 251 -8.51 9.27 2.71
C LYS A 251 -9.53 8.28 2.14
N LYS A 252 -10.69 8.13 2.80
CA LYS A 252 -11.77 7.28 2.29
C LYS A 252 -12.35 7.81 0.97
N LEU A 253 -12.54 9.12 0.85
CA LEU A 253 -13.04 9.76 -0.37
C LEU A 253 -12.03 9.66 -1.52
N GLU A 254 -10.74 9.87 -1.25
CA GLU A 254 -9.65 9.68 -2.22
C GLU A 254 -9.58 8.24 -2.72
N ASN A 255 -9.69 7.25 -1.83
CA ASN A 255 -9.72 5.84 -2.21
C ASN A 255 -10.94 5.48 -3.07
N LEU A 256 -12.09 6.07 -2.75
CA LEU A 256 -13.31 5.89 -3.53
C LEU A 256 -13.18 6.54 -4.91
N GLN A 257 -12.55 7.71 -5.00
CA GLN A 257 -12.25 8.38 -6.26
C GLN A 257 -11.26 7.59 -7.11
N SER A 258 -10.17 7.07 -6.52
CA SER A 258 -9.19 6.26 -7.25
C SER A 258 -9.82 4.98 -7.77
N ARG A 259 -10.61 4.27 -6.94
CA ARG A 259 -11.38 3.08 -7.36
C ARG A 259 -12.31 3.41 -8.53
N ARG A 260 -13.03 4.54 -8.49
CA ARG A 260 -13.91 4.98 -9.59
C ARG A 260 -13.14 5.21 -10.88
N LEU A 261 -11.98 5.86 -10.81
CA LEU A 261 -11.14 6.12 -11.99
C LEU A 261 -10.57 4.83 -12.59
N SER A 262 -10.06 3.91 -11.76
CA SER A 262 -9.55 2.63 -12.22
C SER A 262 -10.64 1.76 -12.85
N LEU A 263 -11.84 1.73 -12.28
CA LEU A 263 -12.97 1.00 -12.88
C LEU A 263 -13.38 1.59 -14.24
N HIS A 264 -13.38 2.92 -14.37
CA HIS A 264 -13.63 3.57 -15.65
C HIS A 264 -12.54 3.26 -16.68
N GLU A 265 -11.27 3.24 -16.26
CA GLU A 265 -10.16 2.85 -17.12
C GLU A 265 -10.30 1.40 -17.61
N PHE A 266 -10.62 0.45 -16.72
CA PHE A 266 -10.85 -0.94 -17.10
C PHE A 266 -12.04 -1.11 -18.04
N ASP A 267 -13.13 -0.37 -17.83
CA ASP A 267 -14.28 -0.36 -18.75
C ASP A 267 -13.88 0.11 -20.16
N MET A 268 -13.06 1.15 -20.24
CA MET A 268 -12.54 1.65 -21.52
C MET A 268 -11.61 0.64 -22.19
N GLN A 269 -10.72 0.00 -21.43
CA GLN A 269 -9.83 -1.04 -21.96
C GLN A 269 -10.63 -2.25 -22.49
N LEU A 270 -11.66 -2.69 -21.77
CA LEU A 270 -12.54 -3.78 -22.21
C LEU A 270 -13.26 -3.44 -23.52
N LYS A 271 -13.80 -2.23 -23.64
CA LYS A 271 -14.42 -1.76 -24.90
C LYS A 271 -13.43 -1.72 -26.06
N CYS A 272 -12.18 -1.32 -25.82
CA CYS A 272 -11.12 -1.33 -26.82
C CYS A 272 -10.75 -2.77 -27.25
N PHE A 273 -10.63 -3.70 -26.30
CA PHE A 273 -10.37 -5.11 -26.62
C PHE A 273 -11.53 -5.74 -27.40
N GLU A 274 -12.77 -5.41 -27.06
CA GLU A 274 -13.95 -5.91 -27.77
C GLU A 274 -14.02 -5.39 -29.21
N THR A 275 -13.74 -4.11 -29.44
CA THR A 275 -13.72 -3.54 -30.80
C THR A 275 -12.59 -4.12 -31.65
N SER A 276 -11.41 -4.32 -31.06
CA SER A 276 -10.27 -4.99 -31.70
C SER A 276 -10.55 -6.47 -32.02
N ALA A 277 -11.21 -7.20 -31.11
CA ALA A 277 -11.61 -8.59 -31.34
C ALA A 277 -12.63 -8.72 -32.47
N ARG A 278 -13.59 -7.79 -32.57
CA ARG A 278 -14.59 -7.76 -33.66
C ARG A 278 -14.01 -7.35 -35.01
N SER A 279 -13.04 -6.42 -35.05
CA SER A 279 -12.40 -6.02 -36.32
C SER A 279 -11.52 -7.14 -36.91
N ASN A 280 -10.93 -7.98 -36.06
CA ASN A 280 -10.11 -9.12 -36.48
C ASN A 280 -10.92 -10.38 -36.83
N ALA A 281 -12.25 -10.35 -36.64
CA ALA A 281 -13.15 -11.49 -36.88
C ALA A 281 -13.81 -11.50 -38.27
N LYS A 282 -13.40 -10.63 -39.21
CA LYS A 282 -13.83 -10.70 -40.61
C LYS A 282 -12.82 -11.56 -41.40
N PRO A 283 -13.09 -12.86 -41.64
CA PRO A 283 -12.34 -13.58 -42.65
C PRO A 283 -12.79 -13.00 -44.00
N VAL A 284 -11.83 -12.54 -44.80
CA VAL A 284 -12.04 -12.34 -46.23
C VAL A 284 -12.34 -13.72 -46.82
N ILE A 285 -13.63 -14.06 -46.92
CA ILE A 285 -14.09 -15.21 -47.69
C ILE A 285 -13.99 -14.78 -49.15
N VAL A 286 -12.89 -15.12 -49.80
CA VAL A 286 -12.82 -15.16 -51.26
C VAL A 286 -13.63 -16.39 -51.69
N PRO A 287 -14.71 -16.24 -52.47
CA PRO A 287 -15.48 -17.38 -52.95
C PRO A 287 -14.65 -18.17 -53.96
N ALA A 288 -14.45 -19.46 -53.67
CA ALA A 288 -13.84 -20.41 -54.58
C ALA A 288 -14.78 -20.67 -55.76
N GLY A 289 -14.38 -20.22 -56.94
CA GLY A 289 -15.05 -20.51 -58.20
C GLY A 289 -14.10 -20.28 -59.37
N ALA A 290 -13.86 -21.36 -60.11
CA ALA A 290 -13.07 -21.49 -61.34
C ALA A 290 -11.55 -21.69 -61.19
N GLU A 291 -11.12 -22.91 -61.56
CA GLU A 291 -9.74 -23.20 -61.95
C GLU A 291 -9.28 -22.26 -63.08
N PRO A 292 -7.97 -21.92 -63.11
CA PRO A 292 -7.17 -22.45 -64.21
C PRO A 292 -5.76 -22.88 -63.80
N LYS A 293 -5.22 -23.76 -64.65
CA LYS A 293 -3.88 -24.36 -64.65
C LYS A 293 -2.74 -23.32 -64.63
N ASP A 294 -1.60 -23.79 -64.10
CA ASP A 294 -0.25 -23.23 -64.22
C ASP A 294 -0.06 -21.78 -63.78
N THR A 295 -0.06 -21.55 -62.47
CA THR A 295 0.73 -20.45 -61.88
C THR A 295 1.13 -20.80 -60.46
N VAL A 296 2.41 -20.64 -60.16
CA VAL A 296 3.00 -20.84 -58.82
C VAL A 296 2.17 -20.05 -57.80
N ALA A 297 1.73 -20.74 -56.75
CA ALA A 297 0.79 -20.22 -55.77
C ALA A 297 1.21 -18.81 -55.28
N PRO A 298 0.29 -17.81 -55.27
CA PRO A 298 0.58 -16.45 -54.79
C PRO A 298 1.02 -16.42 -53.32
N ALA A 299 0.64 -17.46 -52.54
CA ALA A 299 1.13 -17.70 -51.19
C ALA A 299 2.63 -18.04 -51.13
N ALA A 300 3.16 -18.75 -52.13
CA ALA A 300 4.59 -19.03 -52.21
C ALA A 300 5.38 -17.79 -52.60
N LEU A 301 4.85 -16.97 -53.52
CA LEU A 301 5.46 -15.70 -53.95
C LEU A 301 5.51 -14.66 -52.80
N THR A 302 4.45 -14.59 -51.99
CA THR A 302 4.42 -13.71 -50.80
C THR A 302 5.35 -14.18 -49.69
N LEU A 303 5.49 -15.49 -49.46
CA LEU A 303 6.49 -16.04 -48.54
C LEU A 303 7.92 -15.75 -49.00
N VAL A 304 8.20 -15.88 -50.31
CA VAL A 304 9.52 -15.59 -50.90
C VAL A 304 9.87 -14.10 -50.75
N GLN A 305 8.90 -13.19 -50.92
CA GLN A 305 9.07 -11.76 -50.66
C GLN A 305 9.26 -11.43 -49.18
N HIS A 306 8.50 -12.05 -48.28
CA HIS A 306 8.62 -11.81 -46.83
C HIS A 306 9.93 -12.33 -46.24
N LEU A 307 10.54 -13.33 -46.89
CA LEU A 307 11.84 -13.90 -46.53
C LEU A 307 13.03 -13.18 -47.21
N GLY A 308 12.77 -12.13 -48.00
CA GLY A 308 13.81 -11.28 -48.60
C GLY A 308 14.58 -11.91 -49.76
N LEU A 309 14.05 -12.98 -50.37
CA LEU A 309 14.71 -13.66 -51.49
C LEU A 309 14.34 -12.93 -52.79
N SER A 310 15.31 -12.21 -53.37
CA SER A 310 15.14 -11.49 -54.63
C SER A 310 14.90 -12.46 -55.79
N SER A 311 13.71 -12.38 -56.42
CA SER A 311 13.38 -13.12 -57.63
C SER A 311 14.09 -12.49 -58.84
N GLY A 312 15.39 -12.75 -58.97
CA GLY A 312 16.19 -12.39 -60.13
C GLY A 312 15.85 -13.27 -61.33
N SER A 313 15.68 -12.60 -62.48
CA SER A 313 15.36 -13.11 -63.81
C SER A 313 16.01 -14.46 -64.18
N SER A 314 15.20 -15.29 -64.83
CA SER A 314 15.53 -16.54 -65.51
C SER A 314 16.75 -16.41 -66.43
N ASP A 315 17.89 -16.98 -66.05
CA ASP A 315 18.79 -17.79 -66.90
C ASP A 315 20.11 -18.18 -66.21
N SER A 316 20.10 -18.85 -65.04
CA SER A 316 21.24 -19.66 -64.58
C SER A 316 20.87 -20.71 -63.50
N LYS A 317 20.08 -21.72 -63.88
CA LYS A 317 19.40 -22.66 -62.95
C LYS A 317 20.26 -23.43 -61.93
N ILE A 318 21.59 -23.42 -62.01
CA ILE A 318 22.47 -24.15 -61.07
C ILE A 318 23.18 -23.19 -60.09
N SER A 319 23.47 -21.95 -60.50
CA SER A 319 24.08 -20.94 -59.61
C SER A 319 23.06 -20.42 -58.59
N ASP A 320 21.81 -20.24 -59.02
CA ASP A 320 20.73 -19.69 -58.19
C ASP A 320 20.32 -20.64 -57.05
N ILE A 321 20.40 -21.96 -57.25
CA ILE A 321 20.07 -22.94 -56.19
C ILE A 321 21.13 -22.90 -55.08
N SER A 322 22.42 -22.76 -55.42
CA SER A 322 23.47 -22.61 -54.41
C SER A 322 23.39 -21.28 -53.66
N ALA A 323 22.98 -20.20 -54.33
CA ALA A 323 22.79 -18.89 -53.72
C ALA A 323 21.59 -18.87 -52.76
N VAL A 324 20.46 -19.45 -53.17
CA VAL A 324 19.27 -19.60 -52.32
C VAL A 324 19.57 -20.50 -51.13
N ARG A 325 20.34 -21.58 -51.31
CA ARG A 325 20.78 -22.44 -50.19
C ARG A 325 21.64 -21.68 -49.19
N GLY A 326 22.62 -20.89 -49.67
CA GLY A 326 23.45 -20.05 -48.80
C GLY A 326 22.66 -18.99 -48.03
N GLN A 327 21.62 -18.41 -48.64
CA GLN A 327 20.72 -17.47 -47.98
C GLN A 327 19.83 -18.15 -46.94
N LEU A 328 19.33 -19.36 -47.23
CA LEU A 328 18.56 -20.16 -46.29
C LEU A 328 19.40 -20.58 -45.06
N ASP A 329 20.65 -20.98 -45.28
CA ASP A 329 21.58 -21.36 -44.21
C ASP A 329 21.94 -20.13 -43.33
N ASN A 330 22.07 -18.95 -43.93
CA ASN A 330 22.30 -17.70 -43.21
C ASN A 330 21.07 -17.29 -42.38
N LEU A 331 19.86 -17.35 -42.95
CA LEU A 331 18.60 -17.10 -42.23
C LEU A 331 18.39 -18.09 -41.08
N THR A 332 18.70 -19.37 -41.31
CA THR A 332 18.64 -20.41 -40.28
C THR A 332 19.62 -20.13 -39.16
N SER A 333 20.82 -19.68 -39.49
CA SER A 333 21.85 -19.30 -38.50
C SER A 333 21.45 -18.05 -37.71
N THR A 334 20.87 -17.04 -38.34
CA THR A 334 20.40 -15.82 -37.66
C THR A 334 19.20 -16.09 -36.77
N LEU A 335 18.21 -16.85 -37.24
CA LEU A 335 17.07 -17.27 -36.42
C LEU A 335 17.51 -18.15 -35.24
N SER A 336 18.47 -19.06 -35.46
CA SER A 336 19.05 -19.89 -34.40
C SER A 336 19.74 -19.03 -33.34
N CYS A 337 20.63 -18.12 -33.74
CA CYS A 337 21.30 -17.18 -32.83
C CYS A 337 20.31 -16.28 -32.08
N GLN A 338 19.28 -15.78 -32.76
CA GLN A 338 18.25 -14.95 -32.15
C GLN A 338 17.41 -15.75 -31.14
N SER A 339 17.06 -17.00 -31.46
CA SER A 339 16.34 -17.90 -30.56
C SER A 339 17.16 -18.23 -29.31
N ALA A 340 18.46 -18.51 -29.46
CA ALA A 340 19.38 -18.75 -28.36
C ALA A 340 19.52 -17.51 -27.45
N GLY A 341 19.63 -16.31 -28.04
CA GLY A 341 19.66 -15.05 -27.31
C GLY A 341 18.36 -14.79 -26.54
N ASN A 342 17.21 -15.10 -27.12
CA ASN A 342 15.92 -14.97 -26.46
C ASN A 342 15.78 -15.97 -25.28
N ILE A 343 16.25 -17.21 -25.43
CA ILE A 343 16.25 -18.21 -24.36
C ILE A 343 17.14 -17.74 -23.20
N LEU A 344 18.34 -17.22 -23.48
CA LEU A 344 19.23 -16.65 -22.47
C LEU A 344 18.58 -15.49 -21.69
N ARG A 345 17.88 -14.59 -22.39
CA ARG A 345 17.17 -13.48 -21.76
C ARG A 345 16.03 -13.96 -20.87
N ILE A 346 15.27 -14.99 -21.29
CA ILE A 346 14.22 -15.60 -20.47
C ILE A 346 14.81 -16.25 -19.22
N LEU A 347 15.93 -16.97 -19.35
CA LEU A 347 16.62 -17.58 -18.21
C LEU A 347 17.10 -16.52 -17.22
N GLN A 348 17.71 -15.43 -17.67
CA GLN A 348 18.13 -14.32 -16.81
C GLN A 348 16.94 -13.67 -16.08
N LEU A 349 15.82 -13.44 -16.77
CA LEU A 349 14.61 -12.90 -16.14
C LEU A 349 14.04 -13.86 -15.09
N SER A 350 14.08 -15.17 -15.36
CA SER A 350 13.62 -16.18 -14.41
C SER A 350 14.50 -16.24 -13.15
N GLU A 351 15.82 -16.10 -13.31
CA GLU A 351 16.77 -16.09 -12.19
C GLU A 351 16.61 -14.83 -11.34
N GLN A 352 16.39 -13.66 -11.98
CA GLN A 352 16.11 -12.41 -11.28
C GLN A 352 14.78 -12.46 -10.52
N ALA A 353 13.74 -13.07 -11.11
CA ALA A 353 12.46 -13.29 -10.45
C ALA A 353 12.61 -14.22 -9.24
N ALA A 354 13.37 -15.31 -9.36
CA ALA A 354 13.65 -16.23 -8.25
C ALA A 354 14.44 -15.55 -7.13
N ALA A 355 15.41 -14.69 -7.46
CA ALA A 355 16.15 -13.90 -6.47
C ALA A 355 15.24 -12.93 -5.70
N LYS A 356 14.37 -12.20 -6.40
CA LYS A 356 13.37 -11.31 -5.78
C LYS A 356 12.41 -12.09 -4.88
N GLY A 357 11.95 -13.27 -5.31
CA GLY A 357 11.12 -14.17 -4.52
C GLY A 357 11.80 -14.58 -3.21
N ARG A 358 13.07 -14.99 -3.24
CA ARG A 358 13.83 -15.35 -2.04
C ARG A 358 13.96 -14.19 -1.04
N VAL A 359 14.16 -12.96 -1.54
CA VAL A 359 14.22 -11.77 -0.68
C VAL A 359 12.86 -11.47 -0.03
N ALA A 360 11.77 -11.59 -0.79
CA ALA A 360 10.43 -11.40 -0.25
C ALA A 360 10.09 -12.44 0.82
N VAL A 361 10.44 -13.71 0.60
CA VAL A 361 10.25 -14.79 1.58
C VAL A 361 11.08 -14.54 2.85
N ARG A 362 12.33 -14.08 2.73
CA ARG A 362 13.14 -13.70 3.91
C ARG A 362 12.50 -12.56 4.70
N ARG A 363 12.06 -11.49 4.04
CA ARG A 363 11.36 -10.38 4.71
C ARG A 363 10.09 -10.83 5.42
N ALA A 364 9.32 -11.74 4.80
CA ALA A 364 8.14 -12.32 5.45
C ALA A 364 8.54 -13.17 6.67
N SER A 365 9.60 -13.98 6.57
CA SER A 365 10.14 -14.77 7.68
C SER A 365 10.62 -13.89 8.83
N ASP A 366 11.31 -12.79 8.54
CA ASP A 366 11.81 -11.85 9.54
C ASP A 366 10.65 -11.11 10.22
N ALA A 367 9.62 -10.74 9.46
CA ALA A 367 8.40 -10.13 9.99
C ALA A 367 7.63 -11.08 10.92
N VAL A 368 7.52 -12.37 10.57
CA VAL A 368 6.90 -13.39 11.42
C VAL A 368 7.71 -13.63 12.69
N ALA A 369 9.05 -13.74 12.58
CA ALA A 369 9.91 -13.88 13.76
C ALA A 369 9.84 -12.65 14.70
N SER A 370 9.68 -11.45 14.15
CA SER A 370 9.44 -10.24 14.97
C SER A 370 8.08 -10.24 15.67
N HIS A 371 7.08 -10.87 15.06
CA HIS A 371 5.75 -10.99 15.64
C HIS A 371 5.72 -11.98 16.80
N ASP A 372 6.47 -13.09 16.70
CA ASP A 372 6.61 -14.05 17.79
C ASP A 372 7.31 -13.43 19.02
N SER A 373 8.25 -12.51 18.82
CA SER A 373 8.85 -11.72 19.91
C SER A 373 7.82 -10.87 20.64
N HIS A 374 6.94 -10.19 19.90
CA HIS A 374 5.88 -9.39 20.51
C HIS A 374 4.81 -10.24 21.19
N GLU A 375 4.55 -11.46 20.71
CA GLU A 375 3.62 -12.38 21.39
C GLU A 375 4.19 -12.90 22.73
N ILE A 376 5.51 -13.13 22.79
CA ILE A 376 6.20 -13.49 24.04
C ILE A 376 6.15 -12.33 25.05
N ASP A 377 6.44 -11.11 24.60
CA ASP A 377 6.39 -9.90 25.46
C ASP A 377 4.98 -9.65 26.02
N VAL A 378 3.93 -9.86 25.21
CA VAL A 378 2.54 -9.73 25.65
C VAL A 378 2.18 -10.79 26.68
N ARG A 379 2.63 -12.04 26.49
CA ARG A 379 2.37 -13.14 27.43
C ARG A 379 3.09 -12.95 28.77
N GLU A 380 4.30 -12.36 28.76
CA GLU A 380 5.01 -11.98 29.98
C GLU A 380 4.30 -10.83 30.73
N LEU A 381 3.81 -9.83 29.99
CA LEU A 381 3.03 -8.73 30.56
C LEU A 381 1.71 -9.22 31.18
N GLU A 382 1.01 -10.15 30.53
CA GLU A 382 -0.19 -10.80 31.08
C GLU A 382 0.11 -11.56 32.37
N GLY A 383 1.24 -12.26 32.43
CA GLY A 383 1.72 -12.94 33.64
C GLY A 383 2.01 -11.97 34.79
N MET A 384 2.67 -10.84 34.50
CA MET A 384 2.92 -9.79 35.49
C MET A 384 1.63 -9.15 36.02
N ILE A 385 0.65 -8.92 35.14
CA ILE A 385 -0.66 -8.37 35.54
C ILE A 385 -1.41 -9.35 36.45
N ALA A 386 -1.38 -10.64 36.12
CA ALA A 386 -2.02 -11.67 36.95
C ALA A 386 -1.37 -11.78 38.34
N ALA A 387 -0.03 -11.73 38.41
CA ALA A 387 0.71 -11.74 39.69
C ALA A 387 0.42 -10.49 40.54
N ALA A 388 0.42 -9.31 39.92
CA ALA A 388 0.08 -8.06 40.60
C ALA A 388 -1.36 -8.06 41.14
N LYS A 389 -2.30 -8.66 40.38
CA LYS A 389 -3.70 -8.81 40.81
C LYS A 389 -3.83 -9.73 42.02
N ALA A 390 -3.11 -10.86 42.03
CA ALA A 390 -3.10 -11.79 43.17
C ALA A 390 -2.50 -11.15 44.44
N GLU A 391 -1.47 -10.32 44.30
CA GLU A 391 -0.88 -9.60 45.43
C GLU A 391 -1.84 -8.53 45.99
N MET A 392 -2.55 -7.81 45.12
CA MET A 392 -3.59 -6.86 45.56
C MET A 392 -4.74 -7.56 46.30
N GLU A 393 -5.17 -8.74 45.85
CA GLU A 393 -6.21 -9.52 46.54
C GLU A 393 -5.74 -10.01 47.94
N ARG A 394 -4.43 -10.27 48.12
CA ARG A 394 -3.85 -10.63 49.43
C ARG A 394 -3.77 -9.47 50.42
N VAL A 395 -3.67 -8.23 49.95
CA VAL A 395 -3.56 -7.04 50.81
C VAL A 395 -4.94 -6.58 51.33
N ILE A 396 -6.02 -7.05 50.69
CA ILE A 396 -7.40 -6.66 51.00
C ILE A 396 -8.08 -7.63 51.99
N THR A 397 -7.52 -8.82 52.22
CA THR A 397 -7.94 -9.78 53.27
C THR A 397 -7.04 -9.71 54.48
#